data_AF-A0A0V0HD19-F1
#
_entry.id   AF-A0A0V0HD19-F1
#
_cell.length_a   1.000
_cell.length_b   1.000
_cell.length_c   1.000
_cell.angle_alpha   90.00
_cell.angle_beta   90.00
_cell.angle_gamma   90.00
#
_symmetry.space_group_name_H-M   'P 1'
#
loop_
_entity.id
_entity.type
_entity.pdbx_description
1 polymer ?
#
loop_
_entity_poly.entity_id
_entity_poly.type
_entity_poly.pdbx_seq_one_letter_code
_entity_poly.pdbx_strand_id
1 'polypeptide(L)'
;MGRGSNNVLAELQLNELHNVKVLGLSDCDLVTHLLNICGRTHEIIKFPNLNELQLQSLKCLTHFCSDNVEGIEFPLLWRMRFQGLPEFQNFWPTTNNSITDSNPLFNEKVSCPNLKELYIKKLERISALCSYQLPTAYFGKLESLAVFECEKLRNLMSPSVARGARNLQGLWIKDCQSMEEVITEEEQQREGIITLFPLLEKLELSKLHKLGHFFLTKCTLEFPFLIEVKIDDCPEMK
;
A
#
# COMPACT_ATOMS: atom_id res chain seq x y z
N MET A 1 -15.90 18.13 -28.80
CA MET A 1 -15.52 16.73 -29.10
C MET A 1 -14.07 16.73 -29.58
N GLY A 2 -13.12 16.62 -28.65
CA GLY A 2 -11.70 16.42 -28.95
C GLY A 2 -11.30 15.09 -28.32
N ARG A 3 -10.66 14.21 -29.09
CA ARG A 3 -10.10 12.94 -28.60
C ARG A 3 -8.94 13.27 -27.66
N GLY A 4 -9.21 13.34 -26.36
CA GLY A 4 -8.17 13.39 -25.33
C GLY A 4 -7.60 11.99 -25.17
N SER A 5 -6.30 11.87 -25.32
CA SER A 5 -5.59 10.60 -25.26
C SER A 5 -5.79 9.88 -23.92
N ASN A 6 -6.17 8.61 -23.98
CA ASN A 6 -6.54 7.78 -22.83
C ASN A 6 -5.35 7.38 -21.92
N ASN A 7 -4.14 7.90 -22.13
CA ASN A 7 -2.91 7.39 -21.54
C ASN A 7 -1.86 8.50 -21.37
N VAL A 8 -1.70 9.05 -20.17
CA VAL A 8 -0.69 10.10 -19.92
C VAL A 8 0.75 9.60 -20.16
N LEU A 9 1.00 8.29 -20.00
CA LEU A 9 2.33 7.68 -20.21
C LEU A 9 2.46 6.86 -21.50
N ALA A 10 1.41 6.78 -22.35
CA ALA A 10 1.62 6.30 -23.73
C ALA A 10 2.14 7.43 -24.64
N GLU A 11 1.89 8.69 -24.27
CA GLU A 11 2.40 9.85 -25.00
C GLU A 11 3.86 10.16 -24.64
N LEU A 12 4.27 9.88 -23.39
CA LEU A 12 5.66 10.00 -22.94
C LEU A 12 6.41 8.73 -23.32
N GLN A 13 7.42 8.84 -24.17
CA GLN A 13 8.27 7.68 -24.46
C GLN A 13 8.93 7.24 -23.15
N LEU A 14 8.93 5.94 -22.81
CA LEU A 14 9.61 5.43 -21.60
C LEU A 14 11.06 5.94 -21.46
N ASN A 15 11.72 6.18 -22.60
CA ASN A 15 13.07 6.73 -22.67
C ASN A 15 13.15 8.16 -22.11
N GLU A 16 12.09 8.95 -22.15
CA GLU A 16 12.04 10.31 -21.59
C GLU A 16 11.92 10.30 -20.06
N LEU A 17 11.44 9.19 -19.48
CA LEU A 17 11.29 9.04 -18.04
C LEU A 17 12.58 8.65 -17.32
N HIS A 18 13.67 8.38 -18.06
CA HIS A 18 14.93 7.91 -17.48
C HIS A 18 15.51 8.87 -16.42
N ASN A 19 15.33 10.19 -16.59
CA ASN A 19 15.84 11.21 -15.66
C ASN A 19 14.80 11.70 -14.66
N VAL A 20 13.57 11.20 -14.74
CA VAL A 20 12.48 11.68 -13.88
C VAL A 20 12.70 11.16 -12.46
N LYS A 21 12.76 12.10 -11.51
CA LYS A 21 12.88 11.80 -10.07
C LYS A 21 11.55 11.71 -9.37
N VAL A 22 10.55 12.46 -9.83
CA VAL A 22 9.21 12.50 -9.25
C VAL A 22 8.20 12.36 -10.38
N LEU A 23 7.32 11.37 -10.26
CA LEU A 23 6.23 11.15 -11.19
C LEU A 23 4.92 11.39 -10.43
N GLY A 24 4.22 12.46 -10.79
CA GLY A 24 2.96 12.85 -10.19
C GLY A 24 1.85 12.89 -11.23
N LEU A 25 0.72 12.24 -10.97
CA LEU A 25 -0.51 12.40 -11.75
C LEU A 25 -1.63 12.86 -10.82
N SER A 26 -2.39 13.86 -11.27
CA SER A 26 -3.50 14.42 -10.50
C SER A 26 -4.66 14.75 -11.41
N ASP A 27 -5.88 14.40 -10.98
CA ASP A 27 -7.15 14.77 -11.63
C ASP A 27 -7.24 14.33 -13.11
N CYS A 28 -6.60 13.21 -13.45
CA CYS A 28 -6.58 12.65 -14.81
C CYS A 28 -7.69 11.58 -14.96
N ASP A 29 -8.93 12.04 -15.17
CA ASP A 29 -10.14 11.19 -15.20
C ASP A 29 -10.22 10.22 -16.41
N LEU A 30 -9.33 10.30 -17.40
CA LEU A 30 -9.32 9.39 -18.56
C LEU A 30 -8.28 8.26 -18.45
N VAL A 31 -7.38 8.32 -17.46
CA VAL A 31 -6.28 7.36 -17.34
C VAL A 31 -6.80 6.08 -16.73
N THR A 32 -6.78 5.00 -17.51
CA THR A 32 -7.15 3.66 -17.04
C THR A 32 -5.94 2.81 -16.65
N HIS A 33 -4.80 3.06 -17.29
CA HIS A 33 -3.52 2.39 -17.03
C HIS A 33 -2.46 3.44 -16.73
N LEU A 34 -1.73 3.29 -15.64
CA LEU A 34 -0.59 4.17 -15.38
C LEU A 34 0.49 3.93 -16.45
N LEU A 35 0.87 2.68 -16.70
CA LEU A 35 1.86 2.32 -17.71
C LEU A 35 1.19 1.52 -18.85
N ASN A 36 0.96 2.17 -19.99
CA ASN A 36 0.46 1.49 -21.19
C ASN A 36 1.61 1.10 -22.11
N ILE A 37 2.20 -0.06 -21.85
CA ILE A 37 3.29 -0.61 -22.67
C ILE A 37 2.67 -1.51 -23.74
N CYS A 38 2.53 -0.96 -24.93
CA CYS A 38 2.09 -1.69 -26.12
C CYS A 38 3.32 -2.08 -26.95
N GLY A 39 3.48 -3.36 -27.27
CA GLY A 39 4.51 -3.86 -28.20
C GLY A 39 5.89 -4.20 -27.62
N ARG A 40 6.15 -4.00 -26.31
CA ARG A 40 7.35 -4.52 -25.63
C ARG A 40 6.97 -5.76 -24.85
N THR A 41 7.14 -6.93 -25.44
CA THR A 41 6.90 -8.21 -24.79
C THR A 41 8.26 -8.75 -24.30
N HIS A 42 8.33 -9.21 -23.05
CA HIS A 42 9.53 -9.82 -22.43
C HIS A 42 10.67 -8.87 -22.01
N GLU A 43 10.38 -7.61 -21.71
CA GLU A 43 11.36 -6.70 -21.10
C GLU A 43 10.98 -6.36 -19.66
N ILE A 44 12.01 -6.27 -18.80
CA ILE A 44 11.91 -5.64 -17.48
C ILE A 44 12.09 -4.14 -17.66
N ILE A 45 11.05 -3.37 -17.35
CA ILE A 45 11.07 -1.91 -17.43
C ILE A 45 11.64 -1.35 -16.14
N LYS A 46 12.69 -0.55 -16.25
CA LYS A 46 13.33 0.09 -15.10
C LYS A 46 13.08 1.59 -15.10
N PHE A 47 12.75 2.11 -13.93
CA PHE A 47 12.72 3.54 -13.65
C PHE A 47 13.90 3.90 -12.75
N PRO A 48 15.13 4.00 -13.32
CA PRO A 48 16.37 3.97 -12.55
C PRO A 48 16.54 5.16 -11.60
N ASN A 49 15.90 6.29 -11.89
CA ASN A 49 16.07 7.54 -11.14
C ASN A 49 14.81 7.99 -10.39
N LEU A 50 13.71 7.22 -10.46
CA LEU A 50 12.45 7.62 -9.84
C LEU A 50 12.52 7.41 -8.32
N ASN A 51 12.37 8.51 -7.58
CA ASN A 51 12.43 8.56 -6.12
C ASN A 51 11.04 8.60 -5.48
N GLU A 52 10.08 9.21 -6.17
CA GLU A 52 8.74 9.46 -5.65
C GLU A 52 7.66 9.26 -6.72
N LEU A 53 6.60 8.54 -6.34
CA LEU A 53 5.39 8.33 -7.15
C LEU A 53 4.18 8.88 -6.41
N GLN A 54 3.43 9.78 -7.05
CA GLN A 54 2.23 10.39 -6.49
C GLN A 54 1.05 10.20 -7.46
N LEU A 55 -0.04 9.59 -7.00
CA LEU A 55 -1.27 9.50 -7.77
C LEU A 55 -2.42 10.07 -6.95
N GLN A 56 -3.12 11.04 -7.51
CA GLN A 56 -4.19 11.77 -6.85
C GLN A 56 -5.43 11.89 -7.74
N SER A 57 -6.61 11.60 -7.17
CA SER A 57 -7.91 11.82 -7.83
C SER A 57 -8.01 11.16 -9.21
N LEU A 58 -7.53 9.93 -9.37
CA LEU A 58 -7.56 9.21 -10.65
C LEU A 58 -8.77 8.28 -10.70
N LYS A 59 -9.93 8.82 -11.08
CA LYS A 59 -11.22 8.12 -10.97
C LYS A 59 -11.32 6.85 -11.83
N CYS A 60 -10.68 6.84 -13.00
CA CYS A 60 -10.76 5.71 -13.93
C CYS A 60 -9.55 4.79 -13.91
N LEU A 61 -8.54 5.06 -13.05
CA LEU A 61 -7.33 4.25 -12.99
C LEU A 61 -7.68 2.89 -12.39
N THR A 62 -7.61 1.86 -13.24
CA THR A 62 -7.96 0.48 -12.88
C THR A 62 -6.74 -0.42 -12.84
N HIS A 63 -5.67 -0.07 -13.55
CA HIS A 63 -4.46 -0.89 -13.66
C HIS A 63 -3.20 -0.04 -13.51
N PHE A 64 -2.18 -0.58 -12.85
CA PHE A 64 -0.86 0.06 -12.81
C PHE A 64 -0.08 -0.12 -14.11
N CYS A 65 -0.16 -1.28 -14.75
CA CYS A 65 0.50 -1.56 -16.02
C CYS A 65 -0.35 -2.49 -16.87
N SER A 66 -0.21 -2.42 -18.20
CA SER A 66 -0.74 -3.44 -19.11
C SER A 66 -0.05 -4.80 -18.91
N ASP A 67 -0.77 -5.90 -19.12
CA ASP A 67 -0.36 -7.28 -18.74
C ASP A 67 0.89 -7.82 -19.45
N ASN A 68 1.41 -7.12 -20.45
CA ASN A 68 2.41 -7.63 -21.40
C ASN A 68 3.87 -7.53 -20.94
N VAL A 69 4.15 -6.94 -19.78
CA VAL A 69 5.52 -6.81 -19.24
C VAL A 69 5.96 -8.04 -18.45
N GLU A 70 7.26 -8.32 -18.44
CA GLU A 70 7.86 -9.34 -17.56
C GLU A 70 8.00 -8.80 -16.13
N GLY A 71 8.41 -7.53 -15.99
CA GLY A 71 8.63 -6.89 -14.71
C GLY A 71 8.71 -5.36 -14.81
N ILE A 72 8.42 -4.68 -13.71
CA ILE A 72 8.69 -3.25 -13.53
C ILE A 72 9.52 -3.07 -12.27
N GLU A 73 10.66 -2.40 -12.40
CA GLU A 73 11.57 -2.14 -11.29
C GLU A 73 11.69 -0.65 -11.01
N PHE A 74 11.48 -0.30 -9.75
CA PHE A 74 11.70 1.03 -9.21
C PHE A 74 12.86 1.00 -8.19
N PRO A 75 14.12 0.92 -8.65
CA PRO A 75 15.26 0.66 -7.78
C PRO A 75 15.54 1.79 -6.77
N LEU A 76 15.17 3.05 -7.04
CA LEU A 76 15.40 4.18 -6.12
C LEU A 76 14.12 4.74 -5.48
N LEU A 77 12.96 4.15 -5.78
CA LEU A 77 11.69 4.65 -5.30
C LEU A 77 11.56 4.40 -3.80
N TRP A 78 11.56 5.49 -3.05
CA TRP A 78 11.53 5.45 -1.60
C TRP A 78 10.25 6.05 -1.01
N ARG A 79 9.47 6.80 -1.80
CA ARG A 79 8.20 7.40 -1.37
C ARG A 79 7.07 7.14 -2.36
N MET A 80 5.93 6.74 -1.83
CA MET A 80 4.68 6.62 -2.57
C MET A 80 3.56 7.38 -1.87
N ARG A 81 2.75 8.10 -2.66
CA ARG A 81 1.56 8.81 -2.18
C ARG A 81 0.37 8.51 -3.07
N PHE A 82 -0.68 7.95 -2.47
CA PHE A 82 -1.90 7.60 -3.18
C PHE A 82 -3.09 8.26 -2.52
N GLN A 83 -3.85 9.02 -3.31
CA GLN A 83 -5.04 9.71 -2.82
C GLN A 83 -6.20 9.56 -3.80
N GLY A 84 -7.36 9.11 -3.34
CA GLY A 84 -8.57 9.12 -4.18
C GLY A 84 -8.43 8.26 -5.44
N LEU A 85 -8.12 6.97 -5.25
CA LEU A 85 -8.10 5.97 -6.33
C LEU A 85 -9.23 4.96 -6.07
N PRO A 86 -10.45 5.21 -6.59
CA PRO A 86 -11.64 4.50 -6.17
C PRO A 86 -11.70 3.05 -6.69
N GLU A 87 -10.99 2.69 -7.74
CA GLU A 87 -11.15 1.36 -8.38
C GLU A 87 -10.33 0.23 -7.76
N PHE A 88 -9.37 0.53 -6.88
CA PHE A 88 -8.49 -0.48 -6.29
C PHE A 88 -9.06 -1.06 -5.00
N GLN A 89 -9.14 -2.39 -4.95
CA GLN A 89 -9.71 -3.13 -3.81
C GLN A 89 -8.64 -3.63 -2.85
N ASN A 90 -7.40 -3.77 -3.33
CA ASN A 90 -6.23 -4.17 -2.57
C ASN A 90 -5.02 -3.34 -3.00
N PHE A 91 -4.01 -3.24 -2.15
CA PHE A 91 -2.77 -2.56 -2.51
C PHE A 91 -1.78 -3.49 -3.19
N TRP A 92 -1.67 -4.74 -2.72
CA TRP A 92 -0.90 -5.82 -3.31
C TRP A 92 -1.81 -7.07 -3.50
N PRO A 93 -1.48 -8.03 -4.40
CA PRO A 93 -2.22 -9.26 -4.57
C PRO A 93 -2.43 -10.02 -3.27
N THR A 94 -3.64 -10.53 -3.12
CA THR A 94 -4.09 -11.34 -1.99
C THR A 94 -4.36 -12.74 -2.54
N THR A 95 -3.44 -13.70 -2.34
CA THR A 95 -3.62 -15.07 -2.85
C THR A 95 -4.51 -15.87 -1.92
N ASN A 96 -5.82 -15.60 -1.95
CA ASN A 96 -6.82 -16.59 -1.60
C ASN A 96 -7.68 -16.81 -2.84
N ASN A 97 -7.74 -18.06 -3.31
CA ASN A 97 -8.56 -18.52 -4.45
C ASN A 97 -10.09 -18.38 -4.19
N SER A 98 -10.54 -17.49 -3.31
CA SER A 98 -11.96 -17.24 -3.04
C SER A 98 -12.48 -15.89 -3.54
N ILE A 99 -11.66 -15.06 -4.19
CA ILE A 99 -12.15 -13.85 -4.88
C ILE A 99 -11.43 -13.73 -6.23
N THR A 100 -12.08 -14.19 -7.29
CA THR A 100 -11.66 -14.02 -8.69
C THR A 100 -11.67 -12.55 -9.15
N ASP A 101 -12.07 -11.61 -8.30
CA ASP A 101 -12.34 -10.20 -8.62
C ASP A 101 -11.47 -9.20 -7.83
N SER A 102 -10.35 -9.62 -7.24
CA SER A 102 -9.46 -8.67 -6.54
C SER A 102 -8.68 -7.85 -7.57
N ASN A 103 -8.85 -6.53 -7.58
CA ASN A 103 -8.06 -5.60 -8.40
C ASN A 103 -6.98 -4.92 -7.53
N PRO A 104 -5.77 -5.50 -7.41
CA PRO A 104 -4.70 -4.90 -6.62
C PRO A 104 -4.03 -3.74 -7.37
N LEU A 105 -3.58 -2.72 -6.63
CA LEU A 105 -2.83 -1.60 -7.21
C LEU A 105 -1.50 -2.05 -7.81
N PHE A 106 -0.73 -2.86 -7.08
CA PHE A 106 0.49 -3.48 -7.57
C PHE A 106 0.27 -4.97 -7.81
N ASN A 107 0.87 -5.55 -8.85
CA ASN A 107 0.90 -7.00 -9.05
C ASN A 107 2.29 -7.56 -8.69
N GLU A 108 2.48 -8.89 -8.81
CA GLU A 108 3.74 -9.57 -8.50
C GLU A 108 4.92 -9.15 -9.38
N LYS A 109 4.66 -8.46 -10.51
CA LYS A 109 5.67 -8.01 -11.47
C LYS A 109 6.31 -6.68 -11.07
N VAL A 110 5.74 -5.95 -10.10
CA VAL A 110 6.25 -4.63 -9.68
C VAL A 110 7.17 -4.76 -8.46
N SER A 111 8.42 -4.33 -8.60
CA SER A 111 9.45 -4.37 -7.57
C SER A 111 9.85 -2.97 -7.10
N CYS A 112 9.72 -2.72 -5.79
CA CYS A 112 10.02 -1.44 -5.13
C CYS A 112 10.93 -1.66 -3.90
N PRO A 113 12.19 -2.10 -4.08
CA PRO A 113 13.03 -2.66 -3.00
C PRO A 113 13.57 -1.62 -2.00
N ASN A 114 13.28 -0.34 -2.19
CA ASN A 114 13.77 0.77 -1.36
C ASN A 114 12.65 1.65 -0.79
N LEU A 115 11.41 1.17 -0.80
CA LEU A 115 10.26 1.90 -0.25
C LEU A 115 10.45 2.15 1.26
N LYS A 116 10.45 3.42 1.65
CA LYS A 116 10.60 3.92 3.02
C LYS A 116 9.33 4.61 3.53
N GLU A 117 8.62 5.32 2.66
CA GLU A 117 7.41 6.06 3.01
C GLU A 117 6.24 5.63 2.13
N LEU A 118 5.15 5.21 2.77
CA LEU A 118 3.89 4.92 2.11
C LEU A 118 2.77 5.77 2.73
N TYR A 119 2.16 6.61 1.91
CA TYR A 119 1.01 7.43 2.26
C TYR A 119 -0.19 7.04 1.41
N ILE A 120 -1.30 6.74 2.08
CA ILE A 120 -2.54 6.30 1.47
C ILE A 120 -3.67 7.12 2.06
N LYS A 121 -4.50 7.70 1.19
CA LYS A 121 -5.65 8.49 1.60
C LYS A 121 -6.86 8.25 0.70
N LYS A 122 -8.07 8.12 1.25
CA LYS A 122 -9.31 8.03 0.45
C LYS A 122 -9.27 6.95 -0.63
N LEU A 123 -8.77 5.75 -0.31
CA LEU A 123 -8.91 4.60 -1.20
C LEU A 123 -10.22 3.87 -0.85
N GLU A 124 -11.33 4.31 -1.46
CA GLU A 124 -12.69 3.97 -1.01
C GLU A 124 -13.07 2.49 -1.10
N ARG A 125 -12.38 1.71 -1.93
CA ARG A 125 -12.65 0.27 -2.11
C ARG A 125 -11.63 -0.63 -1.42
N ILE A 126 -10.55 -0.09 -0.84
CA ILE A 126 -9.54 -0.91 -0.22
C ILE A 126 -10.10 -1.61 1.03
N SER A 127 -9.99 -2.93 1.09
CA SER A 127 -10.50 -3.71 2.23
C SER A 127 -9.41 -4.24 3.16
N ALA A 128 -8.23 -4.49 2.59
CA ALA A 128 -6.98 -4.78 3.30
C ALA A 128 -5.81 -4.12 2.56
N LEU A 129 -4.78 -3.67 3.29
CA LEU A 129 -3.56 -3.21 2.63
C LEU A 129 -2.78 -4.41 2.08
N CYS A 130 -2.51 -5.39 2.95
CA CYS A 130 -1.68 -6.56 2.63
C CYS A 130 -2.08 -7.78 3.48
N SER A 131 -2.89 -8.69 2.93
CA SER A 131 -3.48 -9.80 3.71
C SER A 131 -2.81 -11.18 3.52
N TYR A 132 -1.76 -11.30 2.70
CA TYR A 132 -1.07 -12.58 2.48
C TYR A 132 0.44 -12.45 2.68
N GLN A 133 1.12 -13.61 2.73
CA GLN A 133 2.58 -13.78 2.66
C GLN A 133 3.14 -13.17 1.36
N LEU A 134 3.10 -11.85 1.28
CA LEU A 134 3.93 -11.11 0.35
C LEU A 134 5.37 -11.49 0.65
N PRO A 135 6.24 -11.55 -0.37
CA PRO A 135 7.66 -11.60 -0.14
C PRO A 135 7.98 -10.50 0.87
N THR A 136 8.43 -10.91 2.05
CA THR A 136 8.70 -10.07 3.23
C THR A 136 9.59 -8.86 2.89
N ALA A 137 10.26 -8.93 1.75
CA ALA A 137 11.08 -7.91 1.11
C ALA A 137 10.37 -6.55 0.84
N TYR A 138 9.06 -6.49 0.56
CA TYR A 138 8.42 -5.22 0.17
C TYR A 138 8.35 -4.20 1.31
N PHE A 139 8.08 -4.66 2.54
CA PHE A 139 7.97 -3.80 3.72
C PHE A 139 9.26 -3.76 4.56
N GLY A 140 10.28 -4.53 4.17
CA GLY A 140 11.51 -4.68 4.96
C GLY A 140 12.30 -3.39 5.18
N LYS A 141 12.08 -2.35 4.37
CA LYS A 141 12.67 -1.01 4.50
C LYS A 141 11.67 0.09 4.80
N LEU A 142 10.38 -0.24 4.96
CA LEU A 142 9.37 0.77 5.24
C LEU A 142 9.63 1.35 6.63
N GLU A 143 9.76 2.68 6.70
CA GLU A 143 10.02 3.46 7.91
C GLU A 143 8.75 4.20 8.36
N SER A 144 7.89 4.60 7.44
CA SER A 144 6.67 5.38 7.71
C SER A 144 5.48 4.87 6.91
N LEU A 145 4.37 4.58 7.61
CA LEU A 145 3.09 4.19 7.04
C LEU A 145 1.96 5.10 7.53
N ALA A 146 1.34 5.83 6.62
CA ALA A 146 0.19 6.69 6.90
C ALA A 146 -1.02 6.27 6.07
N VAL A 147 -2.14 5.97 6.73
CA VAL A 147 -3.40 5.53 6.10
C VAL A 147 -4.57 6.34 6.63
N PHE A 148 -5.20 7.14 5.77
CA PHE A 148 -6.24 8.10 6.16
C PHE A 148 -7.52 7.96 5.34
N GLU A 149 -8.68 8.07 5.99
CA GLU A 149 -9.98 8.20 5.30
C GLU A 149 -10.26 7.01 4.34
N CYS A 150 -9.84 5.79 4.70
CA CYS A 150 -10.07 4.57 3.91
C CYS A 150 -11.28 3.81 4.48
N GLU A 151 -12.48 4.22 4.08
CA GLU A 151 -13.75 3.83 4.70
C GLU A 151 -14.03 2.32 4.74
N LYS A 152 -13.57 1.54 3.75
CA LYS A 152 -13.81 0.09 3.68
C LYS A 152 -12.65 -0.76 4.24
N LEU A 153 -11.57 -0.13 4.68
CA LEU A 153 -10.39 -0.84 5.18
C LEU A 153 -10.73 -1.49 6.52
N ARG A 154 -10.79 -2.82 6.55
CA ARG A 154 -11.16 -3.60 7.75
C ARG A 154 -9.95 -3.96 8.59
N ASN A 155 -8.81 -4.18 7.93
CA ASN A 155 -7.53 -4.44 8.58
C ASN A 155 -6.37 -3.86 7.78
N LEU A 156 -5.26 -3.59 8.45
CA LEU A 156 -4.06 -3.09 7.78
C LEU A 156 -3.33 -4.26 7.12
N MET A 157 -2.89 -5.26 7.89
CA MET A 157 -2.06 -6.33 7.35
C MET A 157 -2.10 -7.62 8.16
N SER A 158 -1.63 -8.72 7.58
CA SER A 158 -1.44 -9.98 8.31
C SER A 158 -0.23 -9.92 9.27
N PRO A 159 -0.19 -10.78 10.31
CA PRO A 159 0.96 -10.91 11.21
C PRO A 159 2.26 -11.23 10.48
N SER A 160 2.20 -12.07 9.44
CA SER A 160 3.34 -12.38 8.57
C SER A 160 3.92 -11.15 7.88
N VAL A 161 3.09 -10.24 7.37
CA VAL A 161 3.54 -8.98 6.77
C VAL A 161 4.08 -8.02 7.85
N ALA A 162 3.40 -7.93 9.00
CA ALA A 162 3.83 -7.10 10.13
C ALA A 162 5.21 -7.50 10.67
N ARG A 163 5.51 -8.81 10.75
CA ARG A 163 6.86 -9.33 11.07
C ARG A 163 7.91 -8.90 10.05
N GLY A 164 7.51 -8.69 8.80
CA GLY A 164 8.38 -8.20 7.73
C GLY A 164 8.68 -6.71 7.78
N ALA A 165 7.76 -5.91 8.31
CA ALA A 165 7.86 -4.46 8.45
C ALA A 165 8.76 -4.05 9.64
N ARG A 166 9.95 -4.65 9.72
CA ARG A 166 10.87 -4.56 10.86
C ARG A 166 11.54 -3.18 11.05
N ASN A 167 11.52 -2.35 10.01
CA ASN A 167 12.09 -1.00 10.03
C ASN A 167 11.04 0.09 10.29
N LEU A 168 9.77 -0.29 10.50
CA LEU A 168 8.70 0.69 10.67
C LEU A 168 8.89 1.47 11.97
N GLN A 169 9.05 2.78 11.84
CA GLN A 169 9.24 3.74 12.95
C GLN A 169 7.96 4.51 13.25
N GLY A 170 7.15 4.78 12.23
CA GLY A 170 5.91 5.54 12.38
C GLY A 170 4.72 4.87 11.71
N LEU A 171 3.63 4.72 12.47
CA LEU A 171 2.35 4.22 12.00
C LEU A 171 1.23 5.19 12.37
N TRP A 172 0.56 5.74 11.35
CA TRP A 172 -0.57 6.66 11.53
C TRP A 172 -1.79 6.13 10.77
N ILE A 173 -2.86 5.85 11.50
CA ILE A 173 -4.13 5.40 10.94
C ILE A 173 -5.24 6.33 11.45
N LYS A 174 -5.92 7.02 10.54
CA LYS A 174 -6.97 7.98 10.92
C LYS A 174 -8.20 7.85 10.04
N ASP A 175 -9.37 7.96 10.67
CA ASP A 175 -10.65 8.10 9.96
C ASP A 175 -10.95 6.90 9.03
N CYS A 176 -10.53 5.68 9.41
CA CYS A 176 -10.84 4.46 8.69
C CYS A 176 -12.00 3.73 9.39
N GLN A 177 -13.24 4.12 9.06
CA GLN A 177 -14.43 3.81 9.86
C GLN A 177 -14.81 2.31 9.94
N SER A 178 -14.41 1.51 8.96
CA SER A 178 -14.66 0.06 8.97
C SER A 178 -13.54 -0.77 9.60
N MET A 179 -12.47 -0.16 10.11
CA MET A 179 -11.34 -0.90 10.64
C MET A 179 -11.74 -1.62 11.94
N GLU A 180 -11.63 -2.94 11.95
CA GLU A 180 -11.98 -3.81 13.08
C GLU A 180 -10.72 -4.19 13.90
N GLU A 181 -9.61 -4.38 13.21
CA GLU A 181 -8.31 -4.71 13.79
C GLU A 181 -7.17 -4.10 12.95
N VAL A 182 -6.04 -3.72 13.55
CA VAL A 182 -4.89 -3.26 12.74
C VAL A 182 -4.20 -4.45 12.09
N ILE A 183 -3.89 -5.47 12.89
CA ILE A 183 -3.27 -6.72 12.43
C ILE A 183 -4.27 -7.85 12.56
N THR A 184 -4.44 -8.67 11.51
CA THR A 184 -5.40 -9.79 11.52
C THR A 184 -4.96 -10.93 12.43
N GLU A 185 -5.91 -11.71 12.94
CA GLU A 185 -5.60 -12.98 13.63
C GLU A 185 -5.00 -14.04 12.66
N GLU A 186 -4.03 -14.84 13.11
CA GLU A 186 -3.59 -16.07 12.42
C GLU A 186 -3.87 -17.28 13.34
N GLU A 187 -4.63 -18.27 12.85
CA GLU A 187 -5.11 -19.44 13.62
C GLU A 187 -3.99 -20.30 14.29
N GLN A 188 -2.73 -20.14 13.88
CA GLN A 188 -1.61 -21.00 14.32
C GLN A 188 -0.67 -20.38 15.37
N GLN A 189 -1.05 -19.27 16.02
CA GLN A 189 -0.19 -18.65 17.02
C GLN A 189 -0.19 -19.46 18.33
N ARG A 190 0.97 -20.05 18.67
CA ARG A 190 1.23 -20.64 19.99
C ARG A 190 1.44 -19.54 21.02
N GLU A 191 1.08 -19.81 22.28
CA GLU A 191 1.36 -18.91 23.41
C GLU A 191 2.85 -18.54 23.46
N GLY A 192 3.15 -17.25 23.62
CA GLY A 192 4.50 -16.72 23.62
C GLY A 192 4.55 -15.19 23.53
N ILE A 193 5.73 -14.65 23.27
CA ILE A 193 5.94 -13.23 22.99
C ILE A 193 6.08 -13.07 21.48
N ILE A 194 5.35 -12.11 20.90
CA ILE A 194 5.48 -11.73 19.50
C ILE A 194 5.92 -10.27 19.45
N THR A 195 7.08 -10.03 18.85
CA THR A 195 7.54 -8.67 18.54
C THR A 195 7.08 -8.30 17.12
N LEU A 196 6.12 -7.38 17.03
CA LEU A 196 5.73 -6.72 15.77
C LEU A 196 6.29 -5.30 15.78
N PHE A 197 6.74 -4.82 14.62
CA PHE A 197 7.30 -3.48 14.48
C PHE A 197 8.38 -3.17 15.55
N PRO A 198 9.50 -3.94 15.59
CA PRO A 198 10.50 -3.85 16.64
C PRO A 198 11.20 -2.48 16.74
N LEU A 199 11.04 -1.59 15.76
CA LEU A 199 11.59 -0.22 15.78
C LEU A 199 10.50 0.86 15.81
N LEU A 200 9.25 0.51 16.12
CA LEU A 200 8.15 1.47 16.16
C LEU A 200 8.38 2.48 17.28
N GLU A 201 8.49 3.75 16.88
CA GLU A 201 8.67 4.89 17.77
C GLU A 201 7.34 5.64 17.98
N LYS A 202 6.52 5.74 16.92
CA LYS A 202 5.31 6.56 16.92
C LYS A 202 4.11 5.78 16.42
N LEU A 203 3.06 5.74 17.22
CA LEU A 203 1.77 5.16 16.89
C LEU A 203 0.66 6.18 17.08
N GLU A 204 -0.08 6.47 16.02
CA GLU A 204 -1.32 7.25 16.10
C GLU A 204 -2.49 6.48 15.49
N LEU A 205 -3.53 6.30 16.29
CA LEU A 205 -4.81 5.73 15.91
C LEU A 205 -5.88 6.76 16.23
N SER A 206 -6.62 7.24 15.24
CA SER A 206 -7.63 8.28 15.49
C SER A 206 -8.91 8.10 14.69
N LYS A 207 -10.07 8.31 15.32
CA LYS A 207 -11.40 8.20 14.67
C LYS A 207 -11.65 6.84 14.06
N LEU A 208 -11.30 5.77 14.78
CA LEU A 208 -11.45 4.39 14.33
C LEU A 208 -12.59 3.73 15.11
N HIS A 209 -13.83 4.03 14.72
CA HIS A 209 -15.01 3.73 15.54
C HIS A 209 -15.25 2.24 15.77
N LYS A 210 -14.91 1.37 14.81
CA LYS A 210 -15.07 -0.09 14.90
C LYS A 210 -13.82 -0.83 15.36
N LEU A 211 -12.74 -0.11 15.65
CA LEU A 211 -11.47 -0.75 15.98
C LEU A 211 -11.61 -1.40 17.35
N GLY A 212 -11.75 -2.73 17.40
CA GLY A 212 -11.86 -3.48 18.64
C GLY A 212 -10.51 -3.77 19.28
N HIS A 213 -9.50 -4.07 18.46
CA HIS A 213 -8.18 -4.48 18.93
C HIS A 213 -7.08 -3.96 18.00
N PHE A 214 -5.90 -3.61 18.54
CA PHE A 214 -4.73 -3.40 17.67
C PHE A 214 -4.37 -4.71 16.94
N PHE A 215 -4.30 -5.80 17.69
CA PHE A 215 -4.03 -7.12 17.18
C PHE A 215 -4.62 -8.14 18.16
N LEU A 216 -5.58 -8.93 17.71
CA LEU A 216 -6.20 -9.97 18.53
C LEU A 216 -5.27 -11.18 18.59
N THR A 217 -4.51 -11.30 19.67
CA THR A 217 -3.57 -12.41 19.88
C THR A 217 -3.58 -12.88 21.33
N LYS A 218 -3.27 -14.17 21.52
CA LYS A 218 -3.00 -14.75 22.86
C LYS A 218 -1.58 -14.47 23.34
N CYS A 219 -0.76 -13.83 22.52
CA CYS A 219 0.62 -13.50 22.82
C CYS A 219 0.75 -12.11 23.44
N THR A 220 1.83 -11.88 24.18
CA THR A 220 2.19 -10.53 24.62
C THR A 220 2.80 -9.76 23.44
N LEU A 221 2.31 -8.55 23.19
CA LEU A 221 2.88 -7.62 22.22
C LEU A 221 3.82 -6.63 22.90
N GLU A 222 5.00 -6.45 22.31
CA GLU A 222 6.03 -5.55 22.81
C GLU A 222 6.48 -4.59 21.71
N PHE A 223 6.57 -3.30 22.06
CA PHE A 223 7.14 -2.24 21.23
C PHE A 223 8.31 -1.58 21.99
N PRO A 224 9.54 -2.12 21.89
CA PRO A 224 10.63 -1.75 22.79
C PRO A 224 11.13 -0.31 22.64
N PHE A 225 10.86 0.36 21.52
CA PHE A 225 11.28 1.75 21.25
C PHE A 225 10.12 2.73 21.13
N LEU A 226 8.90 2.34 21.55
CA LEU A 226 7.72 3.20 21.43
C LEU A 226 7.85 4.42 22.35
N ILE A 227 7.92 5.61 21.76
CA ILE A 227 8.08 6.89 22.47
C ILE A 227 6.80 7.72 22.46
N GLU A 228 5.95 7.56 21.44
CA GLU A 228 4.75 8.36 21.25
C GLU A 228 3.57 7.46 20.89
N VAL A 229 2.53 7.50 21.72
CA VAL A 229 1.25 6.82 21.48
C VAL A 229 0.14 7.83 21.59
N LYS A 230 -0.64 7.95 20.51
CA LYS A 230 -1.84 8.77 20.49
C LYS A 230 -3.02 7.93 20.00
N ILE A 231 -3.97 7.70 20.89
CA ILE A 231 -5.22 7.02 20.59
C ILE A 231 -6.33 8.01 20.92
N ASP A 232 -7.13 8.38 19.91
CA ASP A 232 -8.15 9.43 20.02
C ASP A 232 -9.40 9.03 19.26
N ASP A 233 -10.58 9.06 19.89
CA ASP A 233 -11.85 8.69 19.23
C ASP A 233 -11.85 7.25 18.64
N CYS A 234 -11.47 6.27 19.48
CA CYS A 234 -11.52 4.82 19.17
C CYS A 234 -12.40 4.09 20.22
N PRO A 235 -13.72 4.31 20.24
CA PRO A 235 -14.61 3.89 21.35
C PRO A 235 -14.73 2.37 21.56
N GLU A 236 -14.54 1.55 20.52
CA GLU A 236 -14.64 0.08 20.64
C GLU A 236 -13.31 -0.59 21.05
N MET A 237 -12.21 0.17 21.09
CA MET A 237 -10.87 -0.38 21.29
C MET A 237 -10.68 -0.84 22.74
N LYS A 238 -10.30 -2.11 22.90
CA LYS A 238 -10.03 -2.78 24.18
C LYS A 238 -8.55 -3.08 24.38
#